data_AF-A0AAI9G9G4-F1
#
_entry.id   AF-A0AAI9G9G4-F1
#
_cell.length_a   1.000
_cell.length_b   1.000
_cell.length_c   1.000
_cell.angle_alpha   90.00
_cell.angle_beta   90.00
_cell.angle_gamma   90.00
#
_symmetry.space_group_name_H-M   'P 1'
#
loop_
_entity.id
_entity.type
_entity.pdbx_description
1 polymer ?
#
loop_
_entity_poly.entity_id
_entity_poly.type
_entity_poly.pdbx_seq_one_letter_code
_entity_poly.pdbx_strand_id
1 'polypeptide(L)'
;MKRRYSNDNSDEMAIDMTPMLDIVFIMLIFFIVTTSFVKEAGIDVNRPSANSAQTVKKGNIMVAVGAAGDIWIDKRRVEVDAVRANVERLRAESPDGAVVIQADEEANAGVVVKVMDQIRMAGVANISIAATNKD
;
A
#
# COMPACT_ATOMS: atom_id res chain seq x y z
N MET A 1 12.33 42.77 74.34
CA MET A 1 11.06 42.57 73.60
C MET A 1 11.05 43.53 72.42
N LYS A 2 10.67 43.22 71.19
CA LYS A 2 10.43 42.00 70.41
C LYS A 2 10.44 42.53 68.97
N ARG A 3 11.35 42.05 68.11
CA ARG A 3 11.38 42.38 66.67
C ARG A 3 10.00 42.10 66.07
N ARG A 4 9.48 43.02 65.26
CA ARG A 4 8.45 42.74 64.26
C ARG A 4 8.96 43.18 62.90
N TYR A 5 9.53 42.20 62.20
CA TYR A 5 9.48 42.16 60.75
C TYR A 5 8.04 41.84 60.37
N SER A 6 7.37 42.74 59.67
CA SER A 6 6.19 42.40 58.90
C SER A 6 6.58 42.53 57.44
N ASN A 7 6.95 41.38 56.90
CA ASN A 7 7.12 41.13 55.48
C ASN A 7 5.70 40.95 54.92
N ASP A 8 5.25 41.86 54.07
CA ASP A 8 4.11 41.60 53.19
C ASP A 8 4.54 41.94 51.78
N ASN A 9 5.37 41.05 51.24
CA ASN A 9 5.74 41.02 49.84
C ASN A 9 4.71 40.14 49.14
N SER A 10 3.50 40.67 49.00
CA SER A 10 2.38 40.05 48.30
C SER A 10 2.13 40.75 46.96
N ASP A 11 3.20 41.12 46.26
CA ASP A 11 3.17 41.16 44.81
C ASP A 11 3.79 39.84 44.37
N GLU A 12 2.95 38.79 44.33
CA GLU A 12 3.24 37.62 43.52
C GLU A 12 3.65 38.15 42.15
N MET A 13 4.92 37.96 41.78
CA MET A 13 5.44 38.23 40.45
C MET A 13 4.42 37.69 39.46
N ALA A 14 3.63 38.57 38.85
CA ALA A 14 2.72 38.20 37.79
C ALA A 14 3.60 37.66 36.67
N ILE A 15 3.70 36.35 36.60
CA ILE A 15 4.59 35.70 35.65
C ILE A 15 4.06 36.08 34.28
N ASP A 16 4.85 36.84 33.53
CA ASP A 16 4.47 37.25 32.17
C ASP A 16 4.33 35.99 31.31
N MET A 17 3.09 35.66 30.98
CA MET A 17 2.74 34.50 30.18
C MET A 17 3.00 34.73 28.69
N THR A 18 3.20 35.98 28.26
CA THR A 18 3.45 36.35 26.87
C THR A 18 4.65 35.61 26.26
N PRO A 19 5.84 35.59 26.89
CA PRO A 19 6.98 34.82 26.37
C PRO A 19 6.77 33.30 26.45
N MET A 20 5.99 32.79 27.41
CA MET A 20 5.70 31.36 27.51
C MET A 20 4.78 30.88 26.40
N LEU A 21 3.78 31.68 26.05
CA LEU A 21 2.85 31.37 24.97
C LEU A 21 3.59 31.28 23.62
N ASP A 22 4.54 32.18 23.39
CA ASP A 22 5.34 32.23 22.15
C ASP A 22 6.16 30.95 21.96
N ILE A 23 6.81 30.47 23.03
CA ILE A 23 7.56 29.20 23.01
C ILE A 23 6.64 28.03 22.64
N VAL A 24 5.45 27.95 23.24
CA VAL A 24 4.49 26.87 22.95
C VAL A 24 3.98 26.96 21.50
N PHE A 25 3.68 28.15 20.99
CA PHE A 25 3.24 28.32 19.60
C PHE A 25 4.31 27.92 18.60
N ILE A 26 5.56 28.32 18.81
CA ILE A 26 6.68 27.97 17.92
C ILE A 26 6.92 26.45 17.93
N MET A 27 6.80 25.80 19.09
CA MET A 27 6.90 24.33 19.18
C MET A 27 5.79 23.62 18.37
N LEU A 28 4.54 24.09 18.46
CA LEU A 28 3.43 23.51 17.69
C LEU A 28 3.60 23.69 16.19
N ILE A 29 4.03 24.89 15.75
CA ILE A 29 4.31 25.15 14.33
C ILE A 29 5.45 24.25 13.86
N PHE A 30 6.53 24.13 14.64
CA PHE A 30 7.64 23.24 14.31
C PHE A 30 7.16 21.79 14.18
N PHE A 31 6.36 21.27 15.11
CA PHE A 31 5.78 19.92 15.00
C PHE A 31 4.94 19.76 13.73
N ILE A 32 4.02 20.69 13.45
CA ILE A 32 3.14 20.61 12.26
C ILE A 32 3.94 20.69 10.95
N VAL A 33 4.97 21.55 10.89
CA VAL A 33 5.80 21.73 9.69
C VAL A 33 6.78 20.58 9.51
N THR A 34 7.33 20.03 10.61
CA THR A 34 8.30 18.92 10.56
C THR A 34 7.66 17.55 10.50
N THR A 35 6.36 17.43 10.78
CA THR A 35 5.57 16.26 10.36
C THR A 35 5.44 16.25 8.84
N SER A 36 6.54 15.92 8.18
CA SER A 36 6.54 15.50 6.80
C SER A 36 6.01 14.07 6.78
N PHE A 37 4.95 13.86 5.99
CA PHE A 37 4.41 12.54 5.75
C PHE A 37 5.55 11.59 5.36
N VAL A 38 5.80 10.59 6.19
CA VAL A 38 6.53 9.40 5.77
C VAL A 38 5.65 8.76 4.70
N LYS A 39 5.88 9.12 3.44
CA LYS A 39 5.48 8.27 2.33
C LYS A 39 6.35 7.04 2.48
N GLU A 40 5.81 6.01 3.12
CA GLU A 40 6.37 4.68 3.00
C GLU A 40 6.58 4.45 1.50
N ALA A 41 7.81 4.15 1.10
CA ALA A 41 8.08 3.61 -0.23
C ALA A 41 7.51 2.18 -0.28
N GLY A 42 6.20 2.07 -0.07
CA GLY A 42 5.41 0.91 -0.38
C GLY A 42 4.90 1.12 -1.79
N ILE A 43 5.05 0.09 -2.63
CA ILE A 43 4.27 -0.08 -3.86
C ILE A 43 2.85 0.45 -3.60
N ASP A 44 2.34 1.30 -4.47
CA ASP A 44 0.92 1.71 -4.49
C ASP A 44 0.08 0.46 -4.77
N VAL A 45 -0.12 -0.33 -3.72
CA VAL A 45 -0.98 -1.49 -3.75
C VAL A 45 -2.38 -0.92 -3.62
N ASN A 46 -2.94 -0.52 -4.75
CA ASN A 46 -4.39 -0.45 -4.93
C ASN A 46 -4.93 -1.87 -4.70
N ARG A 47 -5.09 -2.24 -3.43
CA ARG A 47 -5.80 -3.43 -2.99
C ARG A 47 -7.27 -3.09 -3.19
N PRO A 48 -7.96 -3.58 -4.24
CA PRO A 48 -9.40 -3.57 -4.21
C PRO A 48 -9.80 -4.27 -2.90
N SER A 49 -10.59 -3.59 -2.09
CA SER A 49 -11.05 -4.09 -0.79
C SER A 49 -11.44 -5.56 -0.94
N ALA A 50 -10.73 -6.43 -0.23
CA ALA A 50 -10.92 -7.88 -0.23
C ALA A 50 -12.21 -8.26 0.50
N ASN A 51 -13.33 -7.64 0.10
CA ASN A 51 -14.67 -7.98 0.49
C ASN A 51 -15.44 -8.27 -0.79
N SER A 52 -15.86 -9.52 -0.87
CA SER A 52 -16.56 -10.14 -1.97
C SER A 52 -15.67 -10.68 -3.09
N ALA A 53 -15.52 -12.00 -3.06
CA ALA A 53 -15.71 -12.86 -4.22
C ALA A 53 -17.08 -12.61 -4.87
N GLN A 54 -17.42 -11.36 -5.20
CA GLN A 54 -18.39 -11.11 -6.25
C GLN A 54 -17.65 -11.50 -7.52
N THR A 55 -17.99 -12.69 -7.99
CA THR A 55 -17.73 -13.16 -9.35
C THR A 55 -18.18 -12.06 -10.31
N VAL A 56 -17.28 -11.12 -10.59
CA VAL A 56 -17.46 -10.19 -11.69
C VAL A 56 -17.35 -11.10 -12.90
N LYS A 57 -18.50 -11.53 -13.42
CA LYS A 57 -18.69 -12.23 -14.69
C LYS A 57 -18.32 -11.33 -15.88
N LYS A 58 -17.26 -10.52 -15.76
CA LYS A 58 -16.52 -9.99 -16.90
C LYS A 58 -15.38 -10.98 -17.12
N GLY A 59 -15.05 -11.30 -18.37
CA GLY A 59 -14.06 -12.31 -18.74
C GLY A 59 -12.67 -12.00 -18.19
N ASN A 60 -12.47 -12.24 -16.89
CA ASN A 60 -11.20 -12.01 -16.22
C ASN A 60 -10.24 -13.12 -16.65
N ILE A 61 -9.04 -12.70 -17.02
CA ILE A 61 -7.97 -13.59 -17.42
C ILE A 61 -7.30 -14.08 -16.13
N MET A 62 -7.36 -15.39 -15.89
CA MET A 62 -6.74 -16.00 -14.72
C MET A 62 -5.33 -16.48 -15.09
N VAL A 63 -4.34 -16.02 -14.31
CA VAL A 63 -2.95 -16.46 -14.42
C VAL A 63 -2.55 -17.04 -13.07
N ALA A 64 -2.25 -18.34 -13.02
CA ALA A 64 -1.78 -18.98 -11.79
C ALA A 64 -0.25 -19.13 -11.80
N VAL A 65 0.39 -18.93 -10.65
CA VAL A 65 1.82 -19.14 -10.43
C VAL A 65 1.96 -20.10 -9.25
N GLY A 66 2.45 -21.31 -9.52
CA GLY A 66 2.66 -22.34 -8.52
C GLY A 66 3.94 -22.14 -7.70
N ALA A 67 4.06 -22.88 -6.60
CA ALA A 67 5.23 -22.89 -5.71
C ALA A 67 6.54 -23.20 -6.46
N ALA A 68 6.48 -24.07 -7.49
CA ALA A 68 7.64 -24.43 -8.30
C ALA A 68 8.01 -23.38 -9.36
N GLY A 69 7.28 -22.26 -9.43
CA GLY A 69 7.45 -21.21 -10.44
C GLY A 69 6.81 -21.56 -11.79
N ASP A 70 5.99 -22.61 -11.84
CA ASP A 70 5.19 -22.97 -13.00
C ASP A 70 4.01 -22.02 -13.19
N ILE A 71 3.81 -21.56 -14.43
CA ILE A 71 2.79 -20.56 -14.75
C ILE A 71 1.70 -21.22 -15.58
N TRP A 72 0.45 -20.93 -15.25
CA TRP A 72 -0.73 -21.51 -15.91
C TRP A 72 -1.69 -20.43 -16.37
N ILE A 73 -2.16 -20.56 -17.61
CA ILE A 73 -3.19 -19.71 -18.22
C ILE A 73 -4.16 -20.65 -18.95
N ASP A 74 -5.47 -20.53 -18.71
CA ASP A 74 -6.50 -21.43 -19.27
C ASP A 74 -6.17 -22.93 -19.13
N LYS A 75 -5.69 -23.35 -17.95
CA LYS A 75 -5.28 -24.74 -17.67
C LYS A 75 -4.11 -25.24 -18.52
N ARG A 76 -3.41 -24.37 -19.24
CA ARG A 76 -2.18 -24.70 -19.97
C ARG A 76 -0.99 -24.10 -19.25
N ARG A 77 0.06 -24.91 -19.10
CA ARG A 77 1.34 -24.43 -18.60
C ARG A 77 2.01 -23.57 -19.69
N VAL A 78 2.53 -22.42 -19.28
CA VAL A 78 3.23 -21.46 -20.13
C VAL A 78 4.54 -21.04 -19.50
N GLU A 79 5.49 -20.62 -20.32
CA GLU A 79 6.72 -19.97 -19.86
C GLU A 79 6.47 -18.48 -19.60
N VAL A 80 7.29 -17.87 -18.74
CA VAL A 80 7.22 -16.43 -18.40
C VAL A 80 7.12 -15.56 -19.66
N ASP A 81 7.99 -15.79 -20.64
CA ASP A 81 8.06 -14.96 -21.85
C ASP A 81 6.84 -15.14 -22.77
N ALA A 82 6.11 -16.25 -22.62
CA ALA A 82 4.88 -16.52 -23.36
C ALA A 82 3.63 -15.92 -22.71
N VAL A 83 3.72 -15.42 -21.46
CA VAL A 83 2.59 -14.84 -20.73
C VAL A 83 1.99 -13.69 -21.52
N ARG A 84 2.81 -12.75 -22.00
CA ARG A 84 2.36 -11.57 -22.73
C ARG A 84 1.50 -11.93 -23.93
N ALA A 85 1.99 -12.81 -24.81
CA ALA A 85 1.27 -13.21 -26.02
C ALA A 85 -0.07 -13.90 -25.69
N ASN A 86 -0.11 -14.72 -24.63
CA ASN A 86 -1.35 -15.36 -24.20
C ASN A 86 -2.37 -14.35 -23.64
N VAL A 87 -1.91 -13.38 -22.86
CA VAL A 87 -2.74 -12.33 -22.28
C VAL A 87 -3.27 -11.38 -23.36
N GLU A 88 -2.44 -10.98 -24.34
CA GLU A 88 -2.86 -10.16 -25.48
C GLU A 88 -3.97 -10.87 -26.29
N ARG A 89 -3.80 -12.17 -26.58
CA ARG A 89 -4.83 -12.97 -27.25
C ARG A 89 -6.14 -13.00 -26.47
N LEU A 90 -6.08 -13.32 -25.17
CA LEU A 90 -7.28 -13.42 -24.34
C LEU A 90 -7.99 -12.08 -24.16
N ARG A 91 -7.22 -10.99 -24.16
CA ARG A 91 -7.77 -9.65 -24.10
C ARG A 91 -8.44 -9.22 -25.41
N ALA A 92 -8.03 -9.76 -26.56
CA ALA A 92 -8.78 -9.57 -27.80
C ALA A 92 -10.19 -10.18 -27.71
N GLU A 93 -10.36 -11.25 -26.93
CA GLU A 93 -11.65 -11.89 -26.66
C GLU A 93 -12.44 -11.17 -25.56
N SER A 94 -11.75 -10.48 -24.64
CA SER A 94 -12.36 -9.70 -23.55
C SER A 94 -11.57 -8.40 -23.29
N PRO A 95 -11.84 -7.32 -24.04
CA PRO A 95 -11.05 -6.07 -23.99
C PRO A 95 -11.02 -5.39 -22.62
N ASP A 96 -12.13 -5.50 -21.88
CA ASP A 96 -12.32 -4.96 -20.53
C ASP A 96 -11.96 -5.97 -19.42
N GLY A 97 -11.42 -7.13 -19.79
CA GLY A 97 -11.08 -8.19 -18.85
C GLY A 97 -9.95 -7.76 -17.91
N ALA A 98 -10.19 -7.84 -16.60
CA ALA A 98 -9.12 -7.67 -15.62
C ALA A 98 -8.25 -8.94 -15.58
N VAL A 99 -6.96 -8.79 -15.29
CA VAL A 99 -6.09 -9.95 -15.07
C VAL A 99 -5.98 -10.20 -13.57
N VAL A 100 -6.23 -11.44 -13.16
CA VAL A 100 -6.05 -11.88 -11.78
C VAL A 100 -4.88 -12.86 -11.74
N ILE A 101 -3.86 -12.52 -10.97
CA ILE A 101 -2.71 -13.38 -10.70
C ILE A 101 -2.99 -14.15 -9.40
N GLN A 102 -3.18 -15.46 -9.51
CA GLN A 102 -3.26 -16.37 -8.36
C GLN A 102 -1.86 -16.91 -8.08
N ALA A 103 -1.21 -16.39 -7.05
CA ALA A 103 0.10 -16.88 -6.62
C ALA A 103 -0.07 -17.86 -5.45
N ASP A 104 0.62 -18.99 -5.52
CA ASP A 104 0.86 -19.85 -4.37
C ASP A 104 1.67 -19.09 -3.31
N GLU A 105 1.45 -19.37 -2.03
CA GLU A 105 2.17 -18.70 -0.93
C GLU A 105 3.68 -18.99 -0.97
N GLU A 106 4.07 -20.16 -1.47
CA GLU A 106 5.48 -20.54 -1.61
C GLU A 106 6.07 -20.12 -2.96
N ALA A 107 5.29 -19.47 -3.83
CA ALA A 107 5.76 -19.03 -5.13
C ALA A 107 6.91 -18.02 -5.00
N ASN A 108 7.94 -18.18 -5.82
CA ASN A 108 9.04 -17.24 -5.87
C ASN A 108 8.52 -15.85 -6.28
N ALA A 109 8.64 -14.87 -5.39
CA ALA A 109 8.19 -13.50 -5.61
C ALA A 109 8.77 -12.88 -6.90
N GLY A 110 10.02 -13.22 -7.26
CA GLY A 110 10.64 -12.76 -8.49
C GLY A 110 9.96 -13.29 -9.76
N VAL A 111 9.41 -14.51 -9.73
CA VAL A 111 8.62 -15.06 -10.84
C VAL A 111 7.29 -14.31 -10.94
N VAL A 112 6.61 -14.08 -9.82
CA VAL A 112 5.35 -13.32 -9.78
C VAL A 112 5.52 -11.91 -10.35
N VAL A 113 6.61 -11.22 -9.97
CA VAL A 113 6.93 -9.88 -10.51
C VAL A 113 7.16 -9.93 -12.02
N LYS A 114 7.94 -10.91 -12.52
CA LYS A 114 8.16 -11.06 -13.97
C LYS A 114 6.85 -11.30 -14.73
N VAL A 115 5.96 -12.13 -14.19
CA VAL A 115 4.63 -12.38 -14.76
C VAL A 115 3.80 -11.10 -14.80
N MET A 116 3.81 -10.33 -13.71
CA MET A 116 3.13 -9.04 -13.63
C MET A 116 3.67 -8.04 -14.66
N ASP A 117 4.98 -7.98 -14.87
CA ASP A 117 5.60 -7.12 -15.89
C ASP A 117 5.15 -7.51 -17.30
N GLN A 118 5.12 -8.80 -17.62
CA GLN A 118 4.63 -9.29 -18.92
C GLN A 118 3.16 -8.92 -19.14
N ILE A 119 2.32 -9.00 -18.11
CA ILE A 119 0.92 -8.60 -18.15
C ILE A 119 0.78 -7.08 -18.37
N ARG A 120 1.61 -6.26 -17.72
CA ARG A 120 1.64 -4.80 -17.95
C ARG A 120 2.08 -4.46 -19.37
N MET A 121 3.08 -5.17 -19.90
CA MET A 121 3.55 -5.00 -21.28
C MET A 121 2.51 -5.43 -22.32
N ALA A 122 1.60 -6.33 -21.97
CA ALA A 122 0.40 -6.65 -22.77
C ALA A 122 -0.64 -5.51 -22.76
N GLY A 123 -0.39 -4.41 -22.05
CA GLY A 123 -1.24 -3.22 -21.97
C GLY A 123 -2.39 -3.32 -20.98
N VAL A 124 -2.37 -4.29 -20.06
CA VAL A 124 -3.41 -4.48 -19.05
C VAL A 124 -3.14 -3.52 -17.88
N ALA A 125 -4.09 -2.63 -17.62
CA ALA A 125 -3.98 -1.67 -16.51
C ALA A 125 -4.47 -2.27 -15.18
N ASN A 126 -5.55 -3.05 -15.23
CA ASN A 126 -6.18 -3.61 -14.03
C ASN A 126 -5.66 -5.01 -13.75
N ILE A 127 -4.66 -5.06 -12.86
CA ILE A 127 -4.04 -6.31 -12.39
C ILE A 127 -4.33 -6.46 -10.91
N SER A 128 -4.92 -7.59 -10.53
CA SER A 128 -5.15 -7.96 -9.13
C SER A 128 -4.31 -9.18 -8.78
N ILE A 129 -3.75 -9.22 -7.57
CA ILE A 129 -3.00 -10.38 -7.07
C ILE A 129 -3.80 -11.00 -5.92
N ALA A 130 -4.00 -12.31 -5.98
CA ALA A 130 -4.61 -13.11 -4.93
C ALA A 130 -3.63 -14.21 -4.52
N ALA A 131 -3.45 -14.41 -3.21
CA ALA A 131 -2.77 -15.59 -2.70
C ALA A 131 -3.78 -16.75 -2.68
N THR A 132 -3.39 -17.91 -3.20
CA THR A 132 -4.16 -19.14 -3.03
C THR A 132 -3.52 -19.95 -1.91
N ASN A 133 -4.28 -20.22 -0.86
CA ASN A 133 -3.85 -21.16 0.18
C ASN A 133 -4.32 -22.55 -0.25
N LYS A 134 -3.43 -23.53 -0.20
CA LYS A 134 -3.73 -24.92 -0.55
C LYS A 134 -4.08 -25.62 0.77
N ASP A 135 -5.38 -25.70 1.07
CA ASP A 135 -5.87 -26.65 2.08
C ASP A 135 -5.58 -28.10 1.64
#